data_AF-A0A914S8M7-F1
#
_entry.id   AF-A0A914S8M7-F1
#
_cell.length_a   1.000
_cell.length_b   1.000
_cell.length_c   1.000
_cell.angle_alpha   90.00
_cell.angle_beta   90.00
_cell.angle_gamma   90.00
#
_symmetry.space_group_name_H-M   'P 1'
#
loop_
_entity.id
_entity.type
_entity.pdbx_description
1 polymer ?
#
loop_
_entity_poly.entity_id
_entity_poly.type
_entity_poly.pdbx_seq_one_letter_code
_entity_poly.pdbx_strand_id
1 'polypeptide(L)'
;MCSYKQSCGFGGPRKCHQSPFEIPGGRSILPFYVSEKVCSRSDLRGINQIEACHVDYDMLKENGGECQLWPTKKVNLDGVEPAFQKHIANLKWYSCISQTLKSKNGKGGKAKRSKVCRCCCFPFRPNPVTFKCEHSPGSPPAPGMDEALAEK
;
A
#
# COMPACT_ATOMS: atom_id res chain seq x y z
N MET A 1 -4.96 -0.02 -6.73
CA MET A 1 -4.12 -1.23 -6.63
C MET A 1 -3.52 -1.28 -5.24
N CYS A 2 -4.26 -1.80 -4.26
CA CYS A 2 -3.84 -1.79 -2.85
C CYS A 2 -4.27 -3.02 -2.05
N SER A 3 -5.25 -3.78 -2.55
CA SER A 3 -5.64 -5.05 -1.96
C SER A 3 -4.76 -6.16 -2.51
N TYR A 4 -4.15 -6.90 -1.60
CA TYR A 4 -3.31 -8.07 -1.85
C TYR A 4 -3.88 -9.24 -1.04
N LYS A 5 -3.83 -10.43 -1.62
CA LYS A 5 -3.99 -11.68 -0.88
C LYS A 5 -2.63 -12.14 -0.42
N GLN A 6 -2.56 -12.54 0.83
CA GLN A 6 -1.33 -13.00 1.46
C GLN A 6 -1.46 -14.48 1.79
N SER A 7 -0.41 -15.24 1.51
CA SER A 7 -0.24 -16.58 2.08
C SER A 7 0.93 -16.52 3.05
N CYS A 8 0.67 -16.94 4.28
CA CYS A 8 1.70 -17.17 5.28
C CYS A 8 2.00 -18.66 5.32
N GLY A 9 3.27 -19.00 5.38
CA GLY A 9 3.68 -20.37 5.62
C GLY A 9 4.87 -20.45 6.55
N PHE A 10 5.02 -21.63 7.13
CA PHE A 10 6.13 -22.00 7.99
C PHE A 10 6.91 -23.12 7.29
N GLY A 11 8.24 -23.07 7.35
CA GLY A 11 9.12 -23.88 6.49
C GLY A 11 8.92 -25.40 6.59
N GLY A 12 8.51 -26.01 5.48
CA GLY A 12 8.68 -27.45 5.19
C GLY A 12 7.72 -28.43 5.87
N PRO A 13 7.94 -29.75 5.73
CA PRO A 13 7.09 -30.82 6.26
C PRO A 13 7.08 -30.98 7.80
N ARG A 14 7.64 -30.03 8.57
CA ARG A 14 7.76 -30.12 10.04
C ARG A 14 6.83 -29.14 10.77
N LYS A 15 6.32 -29.58 11.93
CA LYS A 15 5.32 -28.90 12.77
C LYS A 15 5.88 -27.65 13.46
N CYS A 16 5.01 -26.66 13.70
CA CYS A 16 5.24 -25.28 14.15
C CYS A 16 6.04 -25.03 15.45
N HIS A 17 6.53 -26.07 16.15
CA HIS A 17 7.24 -25.95 17.42
C HIS A 17 8.74 -26.29 17.33
N GLN A 18 9.24 -26.62 16.13
CA GLN A 18 10.65 -26.93 15.91
C GLN A 18 11.23 -25.94 14.91
N SER A 19 12.12 -25.06 15.38
CA SER A 19 12.93 -24.23 14.50
C SER A 19 13.81 -25.17 13.64
N PRO A 20 13.77 -25.10 12.30
CA PRO A 20 14.70 -25.85 11.47
C PRO A 20 16.14 -25.31 11.56
N PHE A 21 16.31 -24.14 12.18
CA PHE A 21 17.60 -23.52 12.47
C PHE A 21 17.78 -23.47 14.00
N GLU A 22 18.17 -24.59 14.59
CA GLU A 22 18.84 -24.59 15.88
C GLU A 22 20.34 -24.51 15.61
N ILE A 23 20.89 -23.30 15.61
CA ILE A 23 22.34 -23.15 15.76
C ILE A 23 22.65 -23.55 17.22
N PRO A 24 23.51 -24.53 17.49
CA PRO A 24 23.87 -24.88 18.86
C PRO A 24 24.39 -23.63 19.59
N GLY A 25 23.67 -23.17 20.62
CA GLY A 25 23.97 -21.94 21.37
C GLY A 25 23.42 -20.63 20.77
N GLY A 26 22.67 -20.67 19.67
CA GLY A 26 22.05 -19.51 19.02
C GLY A 26 20.54 -19.37 19.28
N ARG A 27 19.98 -18.19 18.97
CA ARG A 27 18.52 -17.95 19.04
C ARG A 27 17.80 -18.65 17.88
N SER A 28 16.63 -19.23 18.14
CA SER A 28 15.74 -19.79 17.12
C SER A 28 15.33 -18.71 16.11
N ILE A 29 15.62 -18.93 14.83
CA ILE A 29 15.13 -18.09 13.74
C ILE A 29 13.78 -18.68 13.31
N LEU A 30 12.67 -17.97 13.51
CA LEU A 30 11.38 -18.39 12.97
C LEU A 30 11.35 -18.14 11.45
N PRO A 31 11.25 -19.20 10.61
CA PRO A 31 11.11 -19.02 9.17
C PRO A 31 9.62 -18.77 8.84
N PHE A 32 9.11 -17.60 9.21
CA PHE A 32 7.85 -17.13 8.64
C PHE A 32 8.13 -16.54 7.27
N TYR A 33 7.51 -17.10 6.24
CA TYR A 33 7.45 -16.47 4.94
C TYR A 33 6.04 -15.96 4.67
N VAL A 34 5.97 -14.77 4.09
CA VAL A 34 4.73 -14.18 3.59
C VAL A 34 4.93 -14.02 2.09
N SER A 35 4.03 -14.62 1.30
CA SER A 35 3.91 -14.36 -0.12
C SER A 35 2.68 -13.51 -0.35
N GLU A 36 2.82 -12.46 -1.16
CA GLU A 36 1.73 -11.56 -1.50
C GLU A 36 1.40 -11.70 -2.98
N LYS A 37 0.13 -11.57 -3.32
CA LYS A 37 -0.34 -11.49 -4.71
C LYS A 37 -1.41 -10.40 -4.81
N VAL A 38 -1.34 -9.55 -5.83
CA VAL A 38 -2.36 -8.51 -6.08
C VAL A 38 -3.72 -9.18 -6.28
N CYS A 39 -4.77 -8.67 -5.63
CA CYS A 39 -6.13 -9.17 -5.84
C CYS A 39 -6.63 -8.80 -7.25
N SER A 40 -7.04 -9.82 -8.00
CA SER A 40 -7.69 -9.70 -9.31
C SER A 40 -9.17 -9.31 -9.18
N ARG A 41 -9.85 -9.10 -10.31
CA ARG A 41 -11.28 -8.79 -10.33
C ARG A 41 -12.12 -9.96 -9.79
N SER A 42 -11.69 -11.20 -10.05
CA SER A 42 -12.31 -12.40 -9.50
C SER A 42 -12.21 -12.46 -7.96
N ASP A 43 -11.07 -12.06 -7.40
CA ASP A 43 -10.86 -11.99 -5.95
C ASP A 43 -11.75 -10.92 -5.28
N LEU A 44 -12.22 -9.93 -6.05
CA LEU A 44 -12.94 -8.75 -5.56
C LEU A 44 -14.38 -8.66 -6.08
N ARG A 45 -15.03 -9.80 -6.34
CA ARG A 45 -16.45 -9.89 -6.73
C ARG A 45 -16.80 -9.01 -7.94
N GLY A 46 -15.93 -8.96 -8.94
CA GLY A 46 -16.17 -8.17 -10.15
C GLY A 46 -15.62 -6.73 -10.11
N ILE A 47 -15.06 -6.29 -8.97
CA ILE A 47 -14.52 -4.93 -8.81
C ILE A 47 -13.04 -4.92 -9.21
N ASN A 48 -12.65 -3.99 -10.09
CA ASN A 48 -11.23 -3.76 -10.38
C ASN A 48 -10.63 -2.75 -9.40
N GLN A 49 -9.31 -2.79 -9.26
CA GLN A 49 -8.56 -1.86 -8.40
C GLN A 49 -7.75 -0.84 -9.21
N ILE A 50 -8.09 -0.63 -10.48
CA ILE A 50 -7.32 0.24 -11.37
C ILE A 50 -7.49 1.70 -10.95
N GLU A 51 -8.65 2.09 -10.44
CA GLU A 51 -8.88 3.44 -9.94
C GLU A 51 -8.07 3.72 -8.67
N ALA A 52 -7.41 4.89 -8.60
CA ALA A 52 -6.71 5.29 -7.39
C ALA A 52 -7.68 5.58 -6.24
N CYS A 53 -7.30 5.17 -5.03
CA CYS A 53 -8.10 5.36 -3.82
C CYS A 53 -8.33 6.85 -3.55
N HIS A 54 -9.52 7.21 -3.10
CA HIS A 54 -9.82 8.54 -2.56
C HIS A 54 -9.45 8.56 -1.08
N VAL A 55 -8.55 9.45 -0.70
CA VAL A 55 -8.21 9.72 0.69
C VAL A 55 -8.52 11.18 1.00
N ASP A 56 -9.04 11.43 2.19
CA ASP A 56 -9.31 12.77 2.69
C ASP A 56 -8.00 13.59 2.71
N TYR A 57 -8.03 14.76 2.06
CA TYR A 57 -6.85 15.62 1.96
C TYR A 57 -6.44 16.22 3.30
N ASP A 58 -7.41 16.64 4.11
CA ASP A 58 -7.16 17.32 5.37
C ASP A 58 -6.58 16.33 6.40
N MET A 59 -7.01 15.07 6.35
CA MET A 59 -6.42 14.00 7.16
C MET A 59 -4.92 13.78 6.90
N LEU A 60 -4.48 13.89 5.64
CA LEU A 60 -3.08 13.65 5.26
C LEU A 60 -2.19 14.88 5.44
N LYS A 61 -2.77 16.08 5.40
CA LYS A 61 -2.04 17.33 5.59
C LYS A 61 -1.31 17.39 6.94
N GLU A 62 -1.86 16.74 7.97
CA GLU A 62 -1.26 16.63 9.30
C GLU A 62 0.11 15.93 9.32
N ASN A 63 0.41 15.11 8.31
CA ASN A 63 1.66 14.36 8.22
C ASN A 63 2.84 15.19 7.69
N GLY A 64 2.63 16.46 7.35
CA GLY A 64 3.68 17.43 6.99
C GLY A 64 3.97 17.54 5.48
N GLY A 65 3.59 16.56 4.67
CA GLY A 65 3.71 16.59 3.21
C GLY A 65 2.36 16.64 2.48
N GLU A 66 2.33 17.14 1.25
CA GLU A 66 1.11 17.12 0.43
C GLU A 66 0.72 15.67 0.10
N CYS A 67 -0.47 15.26 0.53
CA CYS A 67 -0.95 13.88 0.39
C CYS A 67 -0.01 12.81 0.95
N GLN A 68 0.80 13.14 1.96
CA GLN A 68 1.69 12.18 2.59
C GLN A 68 0.90 11.29 3.55
N LEU A 69 0.81 10.00 3.24
CA LEU A 69 0.19 9.01 4.14
C LEU A 69 1.23 8.39 5.11
N TRP A 70 2.52 8.34 4.73
CA TRP A 70 3.66 7.81 5.49
C TRP A 70 4.94 8.56 5.11
N PRO A 71 5.86 8.75 6.06
CA PRO A 71 5.73 8.46 7.49
C PRO A 71 4.65 9.34 8.15
N THR A 72 4.09 8.84 9.26
CA THR A 72 3.08 9.56 10.07
C THR A 72 3.44 9.49 11.55
N LYS A 73 3.13 10.56 12.29
CA LYS A 73 3.29 10.62 13.76
C LYS A 73 2.23 9.80 14.51
N LYS A 74 1.21 9.30 13.80
CA LYS A 74 0.13 8.49 14.39
C LYS A 74 0.58 7.06 14.71
N VAL A 75 1.69 6.61 14.14
CA VAL A 75 2.29 5.29 14.41
C VAL A 75 3.48 5.48 15.34
N ASN A 76 3.42 4.89 16.53
CA ASN A 76 4.53 4.88 17.46
C ASN A 76 5.52 3.74 17.11
N LEU A 77 6.80 4.08 16.95
CA LEU A 77 7.89 3.15 16.68
C LEU A 77 8.87 2.99 17.86
N ASP A 78 8.57 3.51 19.05
CA ASP A 78 9.43 3.44 20.23
C ASP A 78 9.79 2.00 20.64
N GLY A 79 8.87 1.06 20.42
CA GLY A 79 9.09 -0.38 20.64
C GLY A 79 9.92 -1.07 19.56
N VAL A 80 10.29 -0.36 18.49
CA VAL A 80 11.14 -0.86 17.41
C VAL A 80 12.57 -0.39 17.63
N GLU A 81 13.53 -1.28 17.42
CA GLU A 81 14.95 -0.97 17.55
C GLU A 81 15.33 0.25 16.67
N PRO A 82 16.11 1.23 17.19
CA PRO A 82 16.41 2.47 16.48
C PRO A 82 16.96 2.28 15.05
N ALA A 83 17.76 1.24 14.85
CA ALA A 83 18.28 0.88 13.53
C ALA A 83 17.15 0.61 12.51
N PHE A 84 16.09 -0.08 12.93
CA PHE A 84 14.95 -0.41 12.07
C PHE A 84 13.94 0.74 11.94
N GLN A 85 13.85 1.65 12.90
CA GLN A 85 12.93 2.80 12.82
C GLN A 85 13.18 3.63 11.55
N LYS A 86 14.45 3.90 11.22
CA LYS A 86 14.82 4.63 10.00
C LYS A 86 14.45 3.84 8.74
N HIS A 87 14.60 2.52 8.74
CA HIS A 87 14.20 1.69 7.61
C HIS A 87 12.68 1.74 7.40
N ILE A 88 11.92 1.57 8.49
CA ILE A 88 10.46 1.60 8.48
C ILE A 88 9.95 2.95 7.98
N ALA A 89 10.47 4.06 8.51
CA ALA A 89 10.10 5.41 8.08
C ALA A 89 10.35 5.68 6.58
N ASN A 90 11.33 5.00 5.98
CA ASN A 90 11.68 5.15 4.56
C ASN A 90 10.96 4.16 3.62
N LEU A 91 10.12 3.26 4.15
CA LEU A 91 9.35 2.33 3.33
C LEU A 91 8.37 3.09 2.43
N LYS A 92 8.43 2.80 1.13
CA LYS A 92 7.56 3.39 0.11
C LYS A 92 6.37 2.48 -0.16
N TRP A 93 5.43 2.42 0.78
CA TRP A 93 4.22 1.59 0.65
C TRP A 93 3.22 2.10 -0.39
N TYR A 94 3.25 3.39 -0.68
CA TYR A 94 2.28 4.05 -1.54
C TYR A 94 2.81 5.32 -2.16
N SER A 95 2.14 5.72 -3.23
CA SER A 95 2.33 6.98 -3.92
C SER A 95 0.97 7.69 -3.99
N CYS A 96 0.94 8.96 -3.59
CA CYS A 96 -0.27 9.76 -3.58
C CYS A 96 -0.04 11.09 -4.30
N ILE A 97 -1.07 11.60 -4.96
CA ILE A 97 -1.10 12.93 -5.58
C ILE A 97 -2.39 13.67 -5.19
N SER A 98 -2.37 15.00 -5.20
CA SER A 98 -3.57 15.78 -4.93
C SER A 98 -4.42 15.96 -6.20
N GLN A 99 -5.74 15.95 -6.04
CA GLN A 99 -6.71 16.29 -7.08
C GLN A 99 -7.64 17.38 -6.56
N THR A 100 -7.83 18.44 -7.35
CA THR A 100 -8.83 19.47 -7.06
C THR A 100 -10.15 19.11 -7.75
N LEU A 101 -11.19 18.87 -6.97
CA LEU A 101 -12.55 18.63 -7.44
C LEU A 101 -13.31 19.97 -7.52
N LYS A 102 -14.07 20.16 -8.60
CA LYS A 102 -15.00 21.28 -8.75
C LYS A 102 -16.42 20.74 -8.53
N SER A 103 -17.06 21.09 -7.41
CA SER A 103 -18.47 20.74 -7.18
C SER A 103 -19.38 21.84 -7.71
N LYS A 104 -20.34 21.47 -8.55
CA LYS A 104 -21.42 22.35 -9.04
C LYS A 104 -22.59 22.49 -8.04
N ASN A 105 -22.58 21.75 -6.92
CA ASN A 105 -23.71 21.67 -5.98
C ASN A 105 -23.52 22.53 -4.71
N GLY A 106 -22.94 23.73 -4.84
CA GLY A 106 -22.95 24.70 -3.75
C GLY A 106 -24.35 25.33 -3.61
N LYS A 107 -25.00 25.22 -2.45
CA LYS A 107 -26.18 26.07 -2.12
C LYS A 107 -25.79 27.53 -2.39
N GLY A 108 -26.41 28.14 -3.40
CA GLY A 108 -26.13 29.52 -3.83
C GLY A 108 -25.28 29.68 -5.11
N GLY A 109 -25.09 28.64 -5.93
CA GLY A 109 -24.51 28.78 -7.28
C GLY A 109 -23.00 29.05 -7.36
N LYS A 110 -22.31 29.11 -6.22
CA LYS A 110 -20.84 29.21 -6.16
C LYS A 110 -20.20 27.84 -6.20
N ALA A 111 -19.31 27.61 -7.17
CA ALA A 111 -18.53 26.38 -7.29
C ALA A 111 -17.64 26.18 -6.05
N LYS A 112 -17.92 25.14 -5.24
CA LYS A 112 -17.07 24.76 -4.11
C LYS A 112 -15.91 23.92 -4.64
N ARG A 113 -14.68 24.42 -4.47
CA ARG A 113 -13.46 23.64 -4.74
C ARG A 113 -13.16 22.78 -3.51
N SER A 114 -12.99 21.48 -3.70
CA SER A 114 -12.47 20.57 -2.67
C SER A 114 -11.21 19.89 -3.18
N LYS A 115 -10.34 19.47 -2.28
CA LYS A 115 -9.16 18.67 -2.61
C LYS A 115 -9.33 17.26 -2.06
N VAL A 116 -8.83 16.29 -2.80
CA VAL A 116 -8.72 14.89 -2.36
C VAL A 116 -7.33 14.37 -2.70
N CYS A 117 -6.87 13.37 -1.97
CA CYS A 117 -5.65 12.64 -2.29
C CYS A 117 -5.99 11.37 -3.05
N ARG A 118 -5.24 11.11 -4.12
CA ARG A 118 -5.37 9.94 -4.99
C ARG A 118 -4.18 9.05 -4.76
N CYS A 119 -4.40 7.86 -4.23
CA CYS A 119 -3.32 6.98 -3.77
C CYS A 119 -3.34 5.61 -4.45
N CYS A 120 -2.15 5.10 -4.73
CA CYS A 120 -1.88 3.74 -5.21
C CYS A 120 -0.79 3.10 -4.34
N CYS A 121 -0.86 1.80 -4.12
CA CYS A 121 0.15 1.09 -3.34
C CYS A 121 1.28 0.62 -4.24
N PHE A 122 2.47 0.52 -3.68
CA PHE A 122 3.67 0.07 -4.40
C PHE A 122 3.46 -1.34 -5.01
N PRO A 123 3.91 -1.60 -6.25
CA PRO A 123 4.75 -0.77 -7.11
C PRO A 123 3.96 0.19 -8.03
N PHE A 124 2.70 0.49 -7.75
CA PHE A 124 1.86 1.35 -8.58
C PHE A 124 1.89 2.81 -8.10
N ARG A 125 1.72 3.74 -9.05
CA ARG A 125 1.58 5.17 -8.80
C ARG A 125 0.34 5.73 -9.50
N PRO A 126 -0.32 6.76 -8.96
CA PRO A 126 -1.43 7.39 -9.64
C PRO A 126 -0.94 8.17 -10.87
N ASN A 127 -1.63 8.02 -11.99
CA ASN A 127 -1.47 8.89 -13.15
C ASN A 127 -2.05 10.28 -12.83
N PRO A 128 -1.32 11.38 -13.08
CA PRO A 128 -1.75 12.73 -12.71
C PRO A 128 -2.93 13.28 -13.51
N VAL A 129 -3.27 12.65 -14.63
CA VAL A 129 -4.37 13.06 -15.51
C VAL A 129 -5.58 12.15 -15.32
N THR A 130 -5.38 10.83 -15.39
CA THR A 130 -6.48 9.85 -15.33
C THR A 130 -6.83 9.43 -13.91
N PHE A 131 -5.92 9.63 -12.96
CA PHE A 131 -6.03 9.13 -11.58
C PHE A 131 -6.20 7.60 -11.48
N LYS A 132 -5.78 6.87 -12.52
CA LYS A 132 -5.65 5.41 -12.48
C LYS A 132 -4.28 5.02 -11.95
N CYS A 133 -4.20 3.88 -11.28
CA CYS A 133 -2.96 3.27 -10.83
C CYS A 133 -2.23 2.64 -12.01
N GLU A 134 -1.02 3.12 -12.27
CA GLU A 134 -0.11 2.62 -13.29
C GLU A 134 1.15 2.07 -12.63
N HIS A 135 1.77 1.08 -13.25
CA HIS A 135 3.02 0.51 -12.74
C HIS A 135 4.12 1.59 -12.76
N SER A 136 4.88 1.67 -11.67
CA SER A 136 5.93 2.69 -11.54
C SER A 136 7.16 2.31 -12.37
N PRO A 137 7.68 3.21 -13.22
CA PRO A 137 8.88 2.93 -14.01
C PRO A 137 10.05 2.47 -13.14
N GLY A 138 10.71 1.39 -13.55
CA GLY A 138 11.86 0.81 -12.85
C GLY A 138 11.52 0.07 -11.55
N SER A 139 10.25 -0.04 -11.17
CA SER A 139 9.85 -0.86 -10.02
C SER A 139 9.75 -2.34 -10.41
N PRO A 140 9.92 -3.28 -9.46
CA PRO A 140 9.69 -4.69 -9.73
C PRO A 140 8.23 -4.95 -10.13
N PRO A 141 7.95 -6.00 -10.92
CA PRO A 141 6.58 -6.43 -11.17
C PRO A 141 5.94 -6.87 -9.85
N ALA A 142 4.68 -6.48 -9.61
CA ALA A 142 3.94 -7.02 -8.48
C ALA A 142 3.53 -8.47 -8.77
N PRO A 143 3.61 -9.40 -7.79
CA PRO A 143 3.11 -10.75 -8.01
C PRO A 143 1.61 -10.72 -8.35
N GLY A 144 1.21 -11.41 -9.42
CA GLY A 144 -0.18 -11.43 -9.92
C GLY A 144 -0.63 -10.16 -10.64
N MET A 145 0.29 -9.24 -10.96
CA MET A 145 -0.02 -8.02 -11.71
C MET A 145 -0.71 -8.30 -13.05
N ASP A 146 -0.24 -9.29 -13.80
CA ASP A 146 -0.76 -9.58 -15.15
C ASP A 146 -2.24 -10.00 -15.10
N GLU A 147 -2.60 -10.86 -14.15
CA GLU A 147 -4.00 -11.25 -13.91
C GLU A 147 -4.86 -10.06 -13.48
N ALA A 148 -4.34 -9.18 -12.63
CA ALA A 148 -5.04 -7.99 -12.17
C ALA A 148 -5.28 -6.95 -13.29
N LEU A 149 -4.48 -7.00 -14.37
CA LEU A 149 -4.55 -6.08 -15.52
C LEU A 149 -5.22 -6.68 -16.76
N ALA A 150 -5.21 -8.01 -16.92
CA ALA A 150 -5.65 -8.70 -18.14
C ALA A 150 -7.17 -8.82 -18.30
N GLU A 151 -7.96 -8.65 -17.23
CA GLU A 151 -9.42 -8.86 -17.25
C GLU A 151 -10.17 -7.57 -17.62
N LYS A 152 -10.12 -7.19 -18.91
CA LYS A 152 -11.02 -6.19 -19.51
C LYS A 152 -12.43 -6.74 -19.69
#